data_AF-A0A8F9TWV6-F1
#
_entry.id   AF-A0A8F9TWV6-F1
#
_cell.length_a   1.000
_cell.length_b   1.000
_cell.length_c   1.000
_cell.angle_alpha   90.00
_cell.angle_beta   90.00
_cell.angle_gamma   90.00
#
_symmetry.space_group_name_H-M   'P 1'
#
loop_
_entity.id
_entity.type
_entity.pdbx_description
1 polymer ?
#
loop_
_entity_poly.entity_id
_entity_poly.type
_entity_poly.pdbx_seq_one_letter_code
_entity_poly.pdbx_strand_id
1 'polypeptide(L)'
;MPLDFAAFHPLVAAVLHRFYEQNDRPAPAPAELLAIAARLWQLIEERHPLHPSDGELSAADAQACTARVLAHSTDELLAIAARQLVKTCLQPSPAACRNSFRETGADGHCRRQDAARARLRVSGSHCVDCPYWQELDAEDHAVFLAQHWQSGDASEFTSHRELFLPEDYRALRRAVLAPR
;
A
#
# COMPACT_ATOMS: atom_id res chain seq x y z
N MET A 1 -4.69 7.07 20.28
CA MET A 1 -3.49 7.92 20.32
C MET A 1 -3.36 8.54 18.93
N PRO A 2 -3.24 9.87 18.80
CA PRO A 2 -3.05 10.49 17.50
C PRO A 2 -1.78 9.94 16.86
N LEU A 3 -1.80 9.71 15.54
CA LEU A 3 -0.61 9.31 14.80
C LEU A 3 0.44 10.43 14.92
N ASP A 4 1.65 10.09 15.35
CA ASP A 4 2.82 10.98 15.33
C ASP A 4 3.94 10.38 14.46
N PHE A 5 5.01 11.14 14.26
CA PHE A 5 6.14 10.68 13.46
C PHE A 5 6.83 9.44 14.04
N ALA A 6 6.89 9.33 15.37
CA ALA A 6 7.55 8.22 16.06
C ALA A 6 6.83 6.89 15.82
N ALA A 7 5.50 6.90 15.75
CA ALA A 7 4.68 5.75 15.37
C ALA A 7 4.62 5.52 13.85
N PHE A 8 4.66 6.60 13.05
CA PHE A 8 4.56 6.52 11.58
C PHE A 8 5.81 5.96 10.91
N HIS A 9 7.01 6.40 11.32
CA HIS A 9 8.26 6.01 10.67
C HIS A 9 8.50 4.49 10.67
N PRO A 10 8.32 3.75 11.78
CA PRO A 10 8.45 2.29 11.79
C PRO A 10 7.53 1.58 10.79
N LEU A 11 6.30 2.09 10.58
CA LEU A 11 5.34 1.51 9.63
C LEU A 11 5.81 1.68 8.19
N VAL A 12 6.29 2.86 7.81
CA VAL A 12 6.86 3.11 6.47
C VAL A 12 8.11 2.25 6.25
N ALA A 13 8.99 2.16 7.24
CA ALA A 13 10.19 1.34 7.17
C ALA A 13 9.85 -0.15 6.96
N ALA A 14 8.88 -0.69 7.70
CA ALA A 14 8.44 -2.08 7.55
C ALA A 14 7.88 -2.36 6.14
N VAL A 15 7.04 -1.47 5.62
CA VAL A 15 6.50 -1.58 4.24
C VAL A 15 7.62 -1.59 3.20
N LEU A 16 8.59 -0.67 3.32
CA LEU A 16 9.71 -0.60 2.37
C LEU A 16 10.65 -1.80 2.49
N HIS A 17 10.93 -2.27 3.70
CA HIS A 17 11.74 -3.47 3.91
C HIS A 17 11.14 -4.69 3.19
N ARG A 18 9.87 -5.02 3.47
CA ARG A 18 9.18 -6.12 2.79
C ARG A 18 9.11 -5.90 1.29
N PHE A 19 8.80 -4.67 0.85
CA PHE A 19 8.70 -4.37 -0.58
C PHE A 19 10.00 -4.61 -1.34
N TYR A 20 11.15 -4.32 -0.74
CA TYR A 20 12.45 -4.60 -1.34
C TYR A 20 12.78 -6.10 -1.28
N GLU A 21 12.51 -6.75 -0.15
CA GLU A 21 12.72 -8.18 0.04
C GLU A 21 11.93 -9.03 -0.97
N GLN A 22 10.63 -8.75 -1.16
CA GLN A 22 9.80 -9.48 -2.13
C GLN A 22 10.21 -9.28 -3.60
N ASN A 23 11.09 -8.32 -3.87
CA ASN A 23 11.67 -8.03 -5.19
C ASN A 23 13.16 -8.42 -5.26
N ASP A 24 13.66 -9.22 -4.32
CA ASP A 24 15.04 -9.70 -4.27
C ASP A 24 16.09 -8.57 -4.28
N ARG A 25 15.76 -7.46 -3.60
CA ARG A 25 16.62 -6.27 -3.51
C ARG A 25 16.96 -5.98 -2.04
N PRO A 26 18.19 -5.52 -1.75
CA PRO A 26 18.53 -5.06 -0.42
C PRO A 26 17.70 -3.82 -0.08
N ALA A 27 17.13 -3.77 1.11
CA ALA A 27 16.38 -2.60 1.57
C ALA A 27 17.27 -1.35 1.63
N PRO A 28 16.70 -0.14 1.47
CA PRO A 28 17.41 1.11 1.65
C PRO A 28 18.06 1.21 3.03
N ALA A 29 19.14 1.98 3.14
CA ALA A 29 19.82 2.17 4.42
C ALA A 29 18.87 2.83 5.45
N PRO A 30 19.04 2.58 6.77
CA PRO A 30 18.16 3.14 7.80
C PRO A 30 18.02 4.67 7.73
N ALA A 31 19.09 5.39 7.39
CA ALA A 31 19.05 6.84 7.21
C ALA A 31 18.17 7.28 6.03
N GLU A 32 18.16 6.50 4.94
CA GLU A 32 17.32 6.76 3.78
C GLU A 32 15.85 6.46 4.09
N LEU A 33 15.55 5.36 4.78
CA LEU A 33 14.21 5.02 5.26
C LEU A 33 13.63 6.13 6.16
N LEU A 34 14.44 6.61 7.11
CA LEU A 34 14.07 7.73 7.97
C LEU A 34 13.78 9.00 7.16
N ALA A 35 14.63 9.31 6.18
CA ALA A 35 14.45 10.50 5.35
C ALA A 35 13.21 10.41 4.44
N ILE A 36 12.91 9.23 3.89
CA ILE A 36 11.68 8.97 3.13
C ILE A 36 10.46 9.16 4.03
N ALA A 37 10.47 8.55 5.22
CA ALA A 37 9.38 8.67 6.18
C ALA A 37 9.18 10.14 6.60
N ALA A 38 10.24 10.89 6.85
CA ALA A 38 10.15 12.31 7.22
C ALA A 38 9.52 13.16 6.11
N ARG A 39 9.88 12.91 4.83
CA ARG A 39 9.30 13.63 3.68
C ARG A 39 7.83 13.26 3.47
N LEU A 40 7.47 11.98 3.63
CA LEU A 40 6.06 11.56 3.62
C LEU A 40 5.27 12.18 4.76
N TRP A 41 5.84 12.21 5.97
CA TRP A 41 5.21 12.83 7.14
C TRP A 41 4.94 14.31 6.91
N GLN A 42 5.93 15.04 6.38
CA GLN A 42 5.76 16.45 6.03
C GLN A 42 4.61 16.66 5.03
N LEU A 43 4.47 15.80 4.02
CA LEU A 43 3.35 15.88 3.07
C LEU A 43 1.99 15.64 3.73
N ILE A 44 1.92 14.75 4.72
CA ILE A 44 0.68 14.48 5.47
C ILE A 44 0.33 15.71 6.33
N GLU A 45 1.30 16.29 7.03
CA GLU A 45 1.10 17.47 7.86
C GLU A 45 0.64 18.69 7.04
N GLU A 46 1.24 18.92 5.87
CA GLU A 46 0.90 20.04 4.97
C GLU A 46 -0.52 19.95 4.40
N ARG A 47 -1.06 18.73 4.24
CA ARG A 47 -2.39 18.52 3.67
C ARG A 47 -3.52 18.62 4.69
N HIS A 48 -3.21 18.63 6.00
CA HIS A 48 -4.20 18.57 7.09
C HIS A 48 -5.13 17.33 6.94
N PRO A 49 -6.03 17.00 7.91
CA PRO A 49 -6.53 15.64 8.02
C PRO A 49 -7.33 15.24 6.77
N LEU A 50 -6.99 14.06 6.22
CA LEU A 50 -7.72 13.50 5.09
C LEU A 50 -9.19 13.32 5.47
N HIS A 51 -10.08 13.99 4.75
CA HIS A 51 -11.50 13.80 4.91
C HIS A 51 -11.98 12.68 3.99
N PRO A 52 -12.94 11.83 4.39
CA PRO A 52 -13.50 10.80 3.51
C PRO A 52 -14.09 11.31 2.19
N SER A 53 -14.38 12.62 2.09
CA SER A 53 -14.82 13.28 0.86
C SER A 53 -13.69 13.76 -0.05
N ASP A 54 -12.44 13.72 0.41
CA ASP A 54 -11.32 14.12 -0.44
C ASP A 54 -11.23 13.12 -1.60
N GLY A 55 -11.21 13.67 -2.81
CA GLY A 55 -11.12 12.88 -4.02
C GLY A 55 -9.73 12.27 -4.23
N GLU A 56 -9.56 11.61 -5.37
CA GLU A 56 -8.24 11.18 -5.80
C GLU A 56 -7.33 12.40 -6.04
N LEU A 57 -6.12 12.40 -5.47
CA LEU A 57 -5.03 13.26 -5.93
C LEU A 57 -4.94 13.26 -7.47
N SER A 58 -4.87 14.46 -8.05
CA SER A 58 -4.59 14.61 -9.47
C SER A 58 -3.26 13.95 -9.84
N ALA A 59 -3.09 13.57 -11.11
CA ALA A 59 -1.85 12.97 -11.58
C ALA A 59 -0.64 13.92 -11.36
N ALA A 60 -0.84 15.22 -11.57
CA ALA A 60 0.18 16.25 -11.36
C ALA A 60 0.58 16.36 -9.89
N ASP A 61 -0.39 16.38 -8.97
CA ASP A 61 -0.12 16.44 -7.53
C ASP A 61 0.58 15.17 -7.03
N ALA A 62 0.11 14.00 -7.47
CA ALA A 62 0.74 12.73 -7.12
C ALA A 62 2.19 12.68 -7.61
N GLN A 63 2.48 13.17 -8.82
CA GLN A 63 3.83 13.27 -9.36
C GLN A 63 4.69 14.23 -8.55
N ALA A 64 4.20 15.44 -8.24
CA ALA A 64 4.93 16.43 -7.46
C ALA A 64 5.27 15.92 -6.05
N CYS A 65 4.31 15.26 -5.39
CA CYS A 65 4.53 14.65 -4.08
C CYS A 65 5.53 13.49 -4.14
N THR A 66 5.43 12.65 -5.17
CA THR A 66 6.38 11.54 -5.37
C THR A 66 7.80 12.07 -5.59
N ALA A 67 7.98 13.11 -6.40
CA ALA A 67 9.28 13.73 -6.64
C ALA A 67 9.90 14.28 -5.35
N ARG A 68 9.09 14.91 -4.48
CA ARG A 68 9.54 15.35 -3.15
C ARG A 68 10.02 14.19 -2.30
N VAL A 69 9.27 13.09 -2.25
CA VAL A 69 9.66 11.88 -1.47
C VAL A 69 10.95 11.27 -1.98
N LEU A 70 11.17 11.25 -3.30
CA LEU A 70 12.36 10.68 -3.92
C LEU A 70 13.62 11.53 -3.73
N ALA A 71 13.49 12.85 -3.55
CA ALA A 71 14.63 13.75 -3.35
C ALA A 71 15.78 13.51 -4.35
N HIS A 72 15.45 13.39 -5.64
CA HIS A 72 16.36 13.09 -6.75
C HIS A 72 16.95 11.67 -6.81
N SER A 73 16.48 10.73 -5.98
CA SER A 73 16.83 9.31 -6.13
C SER A 73 16.46 8.80 -7.53
N THR A 74 17.37 8.02 -8.11
CA THR A 74 17.20 7.34 -9.41
C THR A 74 16.81 5.87 -9.25
N ASP A 75 16.56 5.39 -8.03
CA ASP A 75 16.12 4.01 -7.81
C ASP A 75 14.68 3.83 -8.34
N GLU A 76 14.54 3.03 -9.39
CA GLU A 76 13.25 2.75 -10.03
C GLU A 76 12.28 2.01 -9.12
N LEU A 77 12.78 1.09 -8.29
CA LEU A 77 11.97 0.34 -7.34
C LEU A 77 11.47 1.27 -6.23
N LEU A 78 12.33 2.19 -5.77
CA LEU A 78 11.90 3.24 -4.85
C LEU A 78 10.85 4.15 -5.49
N ALA A 79 11.00 4.53 -6.76
CA ALA A 79 10.02 5.36 -7.47
C ALA A 79 8.64 4.70 -7.53
N ILE A 80 8.61 3.38 -7.75
CA ILE A 80 7.37 2.58 -7.71
C ILE A 80 6.76 2.58 -6.31
N ALA A 81 7.56 2.35 -5.26
CA ALA A 81 7.10 2.34 -3.87
C ALA A 81 6.60 3.71 -3.43
N ALA A 82 7.38 4.77 -3.67
CA ALA A 82 7.07 6.14 -3.27
C ALA A 82 5.75 6.63 -3.85
N ARG A 83 5.49 6.35 -5.14
CA ARG A 83 4.21 6.70 -5.78
C ARG A 83 3.02 6.04 -5.08
N GLN A 84 3.18 4.79 -4.65
CA GLN A 84 2.11 4.06 -3.97
C GLN A 84 1.93 4.56 -2.54
N LEU A 85 3.02 4.76 -1.80
CA LEU A 85 3.01 5.32 -0.44
C LEU A 85 2.40 6.72 -0.40
N VAL A 86 2.69 7.59 -1.38
CA VAL A 86 2.07 8.91 -1.51
C VAL A 86 0.55 8.78 -1.64
N LYS A 87 0.05 7.87 -2.48
CA LYS A 87 -1.39 7.62 -2.60
C LYS A 87 -1.98 7.05 -1.31
N THR A 88 -1.31 6.07 -0.70
CA THR A 88 -1.71 5.47 0.58
C THR A 88 -1.75 6.48 1.72
N CYS A 89 -0.86 7.47 1.72
CA CYS A 89 -0.76 8.46 2.78
C CYS A 89 -1.67 9.67 2.56
N LEU A 90 -2.03 9.99 1.31
CA LEU A 90 -2.68 11.27 0.95
C LEU A 90 -4.05 11.11 0.27
N GLN A 91 -4.51 9.89 -0.05
CA GLN A 91 -5.85 9.65 -0.58
C GLN A 91 -6.70 8.88 0.45
N PRO A 92 -7.82 9.42 0.93
CA PRO A 92 -8.85 8.59 1.56
C PRO A 92 -9.36 7.64 0.47
N SER A 93 -9.53 6.38 0.81
CA SER A 93 -9.57 5.34 -0.23
C SER A 93 -10.63 5.58 -1.28
N PRO A 94 -10.37 5.22 -2.54
CA PRO A 94 -11.37 5.33 -3.59
C PRO A 94 -12.58 4.44 -3.27
N ALA A 95 -13.77 5.06 -3.21
CA ALA A 95 -15.06 4.39 -3.09
C ALA A 95 -15.28 3.34 -4.22
N ALA A 96 -14.58 3.48 -5.34
CA ALA A 96 -14.73 2.65 -6.53
C ALA A 96 -13.96 1.31 -6.53
N CYS A 97 -13.17 0.97 -5.49
CA CYS A 97 -12.25 -0.18 -5.57
C CYS A 97 -12.89 -1.55 -5.21
N ARG A 98 -14.10 -1.58 -4.63
CA ARG A 98 -14.65 -2.69 -3.83
C ARG A 98 -14.61 -4.09 -4.48
N ASN A 99 -14.81 -4.21 -5.79
CA ASN A 99 -14.96 -5.52 -6.47
C ASN A 99 -13.87 -5.83 -7.49
N SER A 100 -12.89 -4.95 -7.63
CA SER A 100 -11.92 -5.04 -8.70
C SER A 100 -11.06 -6.31 -8.69
N PHE A 101 -10.85 -6.92 -7.52
CA PHE A 101 -10.15 -8.22 -7.38
C PHE A 101 -10.96 -9.41 -7.92
N ARG A 102 -12.23 -9.22 -8.28
CA ARG A 102 -13.08 -10.20 -8.97
C ARG A 102 -13.08 -10.00 -10.48
N GLU A 103 -12.51 -8.90 -10.97
CA GLU A 103 -12.46 -8.59 -12.40
C GLU A 103 -11.39 -9.46 -13.08
N THR A 104 -11.84 -10.25 -14.06
CA THR A 104 -10.98 -11.04 -14.93
C THR A 104 -10.66 -10.29 -16.21
N GLY A 105 -9.43 -10.45 -16.70
CA GLY A 105 -9.06 -10.01 -18.04
C GLY A 105 -9.72 -10.87 -19.14
N ALA A 106 -9.45 -10.52 -20.39
CA ALA A 106 -9.89 -11.31 -21.55
C ALA A 106 -9.29 -12.73 -21.59
N ASP A 107 -8.20 -12.94 -20.85
CA ASP A 107 -7.53 -14.21 -20.61
C ASP A 107 -8.15 -15.02 -19.46
N GLY A 108 -9.22 -14.53 -18.84
CA GLY A 108 -9.89 -15.19 -17.70
C GLY A 108 -9.15 -15.05 -16.37
N HIS A 109 -8.01 -14.35 -16.33
CA HIS A 109 -7.21 -14.22 -15.12
C HIS A 109 -7.48 -12.90 -14.39
N CYS A 110 -7.51 -12.93 -13.06
CA CYS A 110 -7.51 -11.70 -12.29
C CYS A 110 -6.10 -11.13 -12.21
N ARG A 111 -5.89 -10.00 -12.88
CA ARG A 111 -4.63 -9.22 -12.82
C ARG A 111 -4.25 -8.78 -11.40
N ARG A 112 -5.17 -8.86 -10.45
CA ARG A 112 -4.97 -8.41 -9.06
C ARG A 112 -4.60 -9.54 -8.10
N GLN A 113 -4.69 -10.80 -8.57
CA GLN A 113 -4.29 -12.02 -7.87
C GLN A 113 -2.99 -12.61 -8.45
N ASP A 114 -2.45 -12.00 -9.49
CA ASP A 114 -1.18 -12.38 -10.11
C ASP A 114 0.02 -12.01 -9.22
N ALA A 115 0.84 -12.99 -8.85
CA ALA A 115 2.00 -12.79 -7.96
C ALA A 115 3.02 -11.79 -8.52
N ALA A 116 3.26 -11.80 -9.84
CA ALA A 116 4.23 -10.87 -10.46
C ALA A 116 3.79 -9.41 -10.30
N ARG A 117 2.49 -9.14 -10.46
CA ARG A 117 1.91 -7.81 -10.21
C ARG A 117 1.85 -7.47 -8.73
N ALA A 118 1.56 -8.43 -7.85
CA ALA A 118 1.55 -8.22 -6.41
C ALA A 118 2.94 -7.81 -5.87
N ARG A 119 4.02 -8.41 -6.41
CA ARG A 119 5.41 -8.05 -6.03
C ARG A 119 5.74 -6.58 -6.32
N LEU A 120 5.14 -5.99 -7.35
CA LEU A 120 5.30 -4.58 -7.68
C LEU A 120 4.40 -3.65 -6.86
N ARG A 121 3.72 -4.17 -5.82
CA ARG A 121 2.84 -3.39 -4.95
C ARG A 121 3.27 -3.40 -3.50
N VAL A 122 3.25 -2.21 -2.88
CA VAL A 122 3.38 -2.08 -1.43
C VAL A 122 2.13 -2.58 -0.71
N SER A 123 0.97 -2.61 -1.38
CA SER A 123 -0.28 -3.11 -0.79
C SER A 123 -0.50 -4.61 -0.93
N GLY A 124 0.36 -5.32 -1.68
CA GLY A 124 0.10 -6.71 -2.08
C GLY A 124 -1.05 -6.83 -3.08
N SER A 125 -2.02 -7.72 -2.81
CA SER A 125 -3.26 -7.80 -3.58
C SER A 125 -3.96 -6.46 -3.58
N HIS A 126 -4.71 -6.19 -4.64
CA HIS A 126 -5.58 -5.04 -4.62
C HIS A 126 -6.73 -5.28 -3.63
N CYS A 127 -7.09 -4.22 -2.88
CA CYS A 127 -8.13 -4.21 -1.84
C CYS A 127 -7.70 -4.65 -0.43
N VAL A 128 -6.42 -4.98 -0.18
CA VAL A 128 -5.93 -5.40 1.16
C VAL A 128 -6.30 -4.41 2.28
N ASP A 129 -6.42 -3.12 1.98
CA ASP A 129 -6.97 -2.10 2.91
C ASP A 129 -7.92 -1.11 2.23
N CYS A 130 -8.82 -1.66 1.42
CA CYS A 130 -10.02 -0.91 1.08
C CYS A 130 -10.79 -0.60 2.37
N PRO A 131 -11.36 0.61 2.58
CA PRO A 131 -12.18 0.92 3.74
C PRO A 131 -13.36 0.00 3.93
N TYR A 132 -13.84 -0.59 2.84
CA TYR A 132 -14.84 -1.66 2.91
C TYR A 132 -14.37 -2.88 3.72
N TRP A 133 -13.07 -3.08 3.90
CA TRP A 133 -12.45 -4.22 4.58
C TRP A 133 -11.63 -3.82 5.82
N GLN A 134 -11.66 -2.54 6.23
CA GLN A 134 -10.92 -2.09 7.42
C GLN A 134 -11.41 -2.73 8.71
N GLU A 135 -12.68 -3.16 8.73
CA GLU A 135 -13.30 -3.86 9.86
C GLU A 135 -12.89 -5.34 9.93
N LEU A 136 -12.39 -5.93 8.83
CA LEU A 136 -11.87 -7.30 8.85
C LEU A 136 -10.49 -7.33 9.49
N ASP A 137 -10.26 -8.30 10.37
CA ASP A 137 -8.90 -8.60 10.82
C ASP A 137 -8.07 -9.28 9.71
N ALA A 138 -6.88 -9.76 10.04
CA ALA A 138 -6.01 -10.40 9.06
C ALA A 138 -6.56 -11.77 8.61
N GLU A 139 -7.14 -12.54 9.53
CA GLU A 139 -7.63 -13.88 9.26
C GLU A 139 -8.95 -13.85 8.49
N ASP A 140 -9.89 -13.00 8.89
CA ASP A 140 -11.16 -12.83 8.18
C ASP A 140 -10.94 -12.34 6.74
N HIS A 141 -9.98 -11.43 6.54
CA HIS A 141 -9.63 -10.99 5.20
C HIS A 141 -8.95 -12.09 4.38
N ALA A 142 -8.09 -12.92 5.01
CA ALA A 142 -7.48 -14.05 4.33
C ALA A 142 -8.53 -15.08 3.89
N VAL A 143 -9.48 -15.43 4.76
CA VAL A 143 -10.61 -16.32 4.43
C VAL A 143 -11.43 -15.74 3.27
N PHE A 144 -11.76 -14.44 3.34
CA PHE A 144 -12.51 -13.77 2.29
C PHE A 144 -11.77 -13.80 0.94
N LEU A 145 -10.46 -13.50 0.92
CA LEU A 145 -9.68 -13.53 -0.32
C LEU A 145 -9.58 -14.95 -0.90
N ALA A 146 -9.35 -15.96 -0.05
CA ALA A 146 -9.28 -17.36 -0.48
C ALA A 146 -10.60 -17.83 -1.13
N GLN A 147 -11.75 -17.45 -0.57
CA GLN A 147 -13.07 -17.79 -1.12
C GLN A 147 -13.35 -17.17 -2.49
N HIS A 148 -12.67 -16.09 -2.84
CA HIS A 148 -12.88 -15.34 -4.07
C HIS A 148 -11.70 -15.40 -5.03
N TRP A 149 -10.79 -16.36 -4.80
CA TRP A 149 -9.65 -16.62 -5.66
C TRP A 149 -10.13 -17.15 -7.02
N GLN A 150 -9.84 -16.43 -8.10
CA GLN A 150 -10.48 -16.65 -9.41
C GLN A 150 -10.00 -17.92 -10.12
N SER A 151 -8.78 -18.39 -9.84
CA SER A 151 -8.30 -19.67 -10.40
C SER A 151 -9.01 -20.89 -9.79
N GLY A 152 -9.82 -20.70 -8.74
CA GLY A 152 -10.50 -21.78 -8.02
C GLY A 152 -9.61 -22.55 -7.03
N ASP A 153 -8.30 -22.32 -7.06
CA ASP A 153 -7.34 -22.84 -6.09
C ASP A 153 -6.55 -21.69 -5.46
N ALA A 154 -6.76 -21.47 -4.16
CA ALA A 154 -6.09 -20.45 -3.37
C ALA A 154 -4.72 -20.89 -2.84
N SER A 155 -4.16 -22.01 -3.31
CA SER A 155 -2.83 -22.51 -2.89
C SER A 155 -1.72 -21.48 -3.07
N GLU A 156 -1.75 -20.70 -4.16
CA GLU A 156 -0.82 -19.59 -4.41
C GLU A 156 -0.96 -18.49 -3.36
N PHE A 157 -2.20 -18.13 -3.02
CA PHE A 157 -2.47 -17.17 -1.95
C PHE A 157 -1.94 -17.67 -0.61
N THR A 158 -2.25 -18.91 -0.23
CA THR A 158 -1.81 -19.50 1.05
C THR A 158 -0.30 -19.59 1.14
N SER A 159 0.37 -19.99 0.05
CA SER A 159 1.84 -20.13 -0.01
C SER A 159 2.56 -18.79 0.01
N HIS A 160 1.88 -17.71 -0.37
CA HIS A 160 2.44 -16.36 -0.44
C HIS A 160 1.56 -15.33 0.28
N ARG A 161 1.02 -15.69 1.45
CA ARG A 161 0.06 -14.84 2.19
C ARG A 161 0.59 -13.42 2.39
N GLU A 162 1.86 -13.27 2.77
CA GLU A 162 2.49 -11.97 3.04
C GLU A 162 2.65 -11.10 1.78
N LEU A 163 2.76 -11.72 0.60
CA LEU A 163 2.77 -11.00 -0.68
C LEU A 163 1.39 -10.41 -0.98
N PHE A 164 0.33 -11.16 -0.70
CA PHE A 164 -1.02 -10.80 -1.09
C PHE A 164 -1.80 -10.07 -0.01
N LEU A 165 -1.47 -10.23 1.27
CA LEU A 165 -2.12 -9.61 2.43
C LEU A 165 -1.06 -9.08 3.42
N PRO A 166 -0.25 -8.08 3.03
CA PRO A 166 0.84 -7.60 3.87
C PRO A 166 0.39 -6.80 5.09
N GLU A 167 0.66 -7.31 6.29
CA GLU A 167 0.21 -6.72 7.56
C GLU A 167 0.86 -5.37 7.86
N ASP A 168 2.10 -5.13 7.43
CA ASP A 168 2.78 -3.83 7.54
C ASP A 168 1.99 -2.71 6.83
N TYR A 169 1.52 -2.99 5.61
CA TYR A 169 0.74 -2.04 4.83
C TYR A 169 -0.63 -1.80 5.48
N ARG A 170 -1.25 -2.85 6.05
CA ARG A 170 -2.50 -2.73 6.81
C ARG A 170 -2.34 -1.83 8.02
N ALA A 171 -1.27 -2.04 8.78
CA ALA A 171 -0.95 -1.21 9.94
C ALA A 171 -0.73 0.25 9.53
N LEU A 172 0.05 0.51 8.46
CA LEU A 172 0.24 1.85 7.91
C LEU A 172 -1.09 2.49 7.52
N ARG A 173 -1.94 1.77 6.78
CA ARG A 173 -3.19 2.32 6.27
C ARG A 173 -4.19 2.64 7.37
N ARG A 174 -4.33 1.77 8.37
CA ARG A 174 -5.16 2.04 9.56
C ARG A 174 -4.66 3.25 10.33
N ALA A 175 -3.34 3.38 10.50
CA ALA A 175 -2.74 4.50 11.21
C ALA A 175 -3.01 5.83 10.50
N VAL A 176 -2.87 5.88 9.17
CA VAL A 176 -3.10 7.10 8.37
C VAL A 176 -4.58 7.52 8.36
N LEU A 177 -5.51 6.55 8.39
CA LEU A 177 -6.95 6.82 8.35
C LEU A 177 -7.59 6.98 9.72
N ALA A 178 -6.87 6.69 10.80
CA ALA A 178 -7.36 6.91 12.15
C ALA A 178 -7.69 8.40 12.34
N PRO A 179 -8.83 8.74 12.99
CA PRO A 179 -9.14 10.11 13.35
C PRO A 179 -7.97 10.71 14.16
N ARG A 180 -7.47 11.87 13.72
CA ARG A 180 -6.40 12.61 14.41
C ARG A 180 -6.97 13.50 15.49
#